data_AF-A0A9D6IG94-F1
#
_entry.id   AF-A0A9D6IG94-F1
#
_cell.length_a   1.000
_cell.length_b   1.000
_cell.length_c   1.000
_cell.angle_alpha   90.00
_cell.angle_beta   90.00
_cell.angle_gamma   90.00
#
_symmetry.space_group_name_H-M   'P 1'
#
loop_
_entity.id
_entity.type
_entity.pdbx_description
1 polymer ?
#
loop_
_entity_poly.entity_id
_entity_poly.type
_entity_poly.pdbx_seq_one_letter_code
_entity_poly.pdbx_strand_id
1 'polypeptide(L)'
;MGSTPASELHAFHVFIGEKLSNGSAHLSPEEALDAWRDLYPDPFDDEDDLAAIEAALDDVDRGIKGISFKESDRQIREEFNLPAPDKR
;
A
#
# COMPACT_ATOMS: atom_id res chain seq x y z
N MET A 1 -0.21 21.29 -6.08
CA MET A 1 0.21 21.80 -4.76
C MET A 1 -0.21 20.73 -3.77
N GLY A 2 0.74 19.95 -3.24
CA GLY A 2 0.44 18.86 -2.31
C GLY A 2 -0.25 19.39 -1.06
N SER A 3 -1.19 18.62 -0.51
CA SER A 3 -1.79 18.93 0.79
C SER A 3 -0.69 18.83 1.86
N THR A 4 -0.73 19.72 2.84
CA THR A 4 0.20 19.63 3.98
C THR A 4 -0.38 18.67 5.01
N PRO A 5 0.44 17.98 5.82
CA PRO A 5 -0.08 17.07 6.86
C PRO A 5 -1.09 17.74 7.80
N ALA A 6 -0.91 19.03 8.09
CA ALA A 6 -1.85 19.81 8.90
C ALA A 6 -3.20 20.06 8.20
N SER A 7 -3.18 20.26 6.88
CA SER A 7 -4.37 20.40 6.04
C SER A 7 -5.15 19.09 5.95
N GLU A 8 -4.44 17.97 5.78
CA GLU A 8 -5.06 16.63 5.73
C GLU A 8 -5.68 16.23 7.05
N LEU A 9 -4.98 16.46 8.17
CA LEU A 9 -5.54 16.19 9.51
C LEU A 9 -6.80 17.01 9.77
N HIS A 10 -6.83 18.27 9.34
CA HIS A 10 -8.02 19.11 9.46
C HIS A 10 -9.17 18.57 8.60
N ALA A 11 -8.88 18.17 7.36
CA ALA A 11 -9.87 17.64 6.45
C ALA A 11 -10.45 16.30 6.95
N PHE A 12 -9.60 15.40 7.46
CA PHE A 12 -10.02 14.16 8.10
C PHE A 12 -10.90 14.41 9.33
N HIS A 13 -10.53 15.39 10.17
CA HIS A 13 -11.35 15.78 11.32
C HIS A 13 -12.75 16.24 10.91
N VAL A 14 -12.86 17.05 9.84
CA VAL A 14 -14.16 17.49 9.30
C VAL A 14 -14.98 16.28 8.82
N PHE A 15 -14.38 15.38 8.05
CA PHE A 15 -15.04 14.18 7.54
C PHE A 15 -15.60 13.28 8.65
N ILE A 16 -14.80 13.02 9.69
CA ILE A 16 -15.25 12.22 10.83
C ILE A 16 -16.39 12.94 11.56
N GLY A 17 -16.29 14.26 11.73
CA GLY A 17 -17.36 15.07 12.32
C GLY A 17 -18.68 14.94 11.57
N GLU A 18 -18.65 14.92 10.24
CA GLU A 18 -19.83 14.73 9.39
C GLU A 18 -20.40 13.31 9.49
N LYS A 19 -19.54 12.28 9.47
CA LYS A 19 -19.96 10.87 9.62
C LYS A 19 -20.62 10.61 10.96
N LEU A 20 -20.07 11.16 12.04
CA LEU A 20 -20.63 11.04 13.38
C LEU A 20 -21.98 11.77 13.50
N SER A 21 -22.08 12.98 12.93
CA SER A 21 -23.32 13.77 12.97
C SER A 21 -24.46 13.14 12.18
N ASN A 22 -24.14 12.42 11.10
CA ASN A 22 -25.12 11.73 10.24
C ASN A 22 -25.48 10.32 10.72
N GLY A 23 -25.10 9.94 11.95
CA GLY A 23 -25.42 8.64 12.53
C GLY A 23 -24.61 7.47 11.95
N SER A 24 -23.57 7.74 11.17
CA SER A 24 -22.61 6.73 10.68
C SER A 24 -21.54 6.40 11.74
N ALA A 25 -21.92 6.44 13.03
CA ALA A 25 -21.04 6.20 14.17
C ALA A 25 -20.70 4.72 14.39
N HIS A 26 -20.97 3.86 13.40
CA HIS A 26 -20.72 2.43 13.46
C HIS A 26 -19.30 2.05 13.00
N LEU A 27 -18.60 2.95 12.29
CA LEU A 27 -17.24 2.69 11.86
C LEU A 27 -16.30 2.74 13.05
N SER A 28 -15.48 1.71 13.18
CA SER A 28 -14.28 1.77 14.00
C SER A 28 -13.30 2.82 13.45
N PRO A 29 -12.32 3.29 14.25
CA PRO A 29 -11.32 4.25 13.79
C PRO A 29 -10.55 3.79 12.55
N GLU A 30 -10.27 2.49 12.42
CA GLU A 30 -9.58 1.90 11.26
C GLU A 30 -10.45 1.95 10.00
N GLU A 31 -11.71 1.52 10.10
CA GLU A 31 -12.66 1.57 8.98
C GLU A 31 -12.95 3.02 8.53
N ALA A 32 -12.94 3.96 9.46
CA ALA A 32 -13.13 5.37 9.15
C ALA A 32 -11.91 5.98 8.43
N LEU A 33 -10.70 5.52 8.76
CA LEU A 33 -9.48 5.90 8.05
C LEU A 33 -9.45 5.30 6.64
N ASP A 34 -9.84 4.04 6.49
CA ASP A 34 -9.90 3.40 5.17
C ASP A 34 -10.95 4.07 4.27
N ALA A 35 -12.15 4.35 4.78
CA ALA A 35 -13.17 5.09 4.04
C ALA A 35 -12.74 6.52 3.67
N TRP A 36 -11.85 7.14 4.44
CA TRP A 36 -11.24 8.42 4.09
C TRP A 36 -10.24 8.27 2.93
N ARG A 37 -9.36 7.26 2.99
CA ARG A 37 -8.37 6.99 1.94
C ARG A 37 -9.01 6.68 0.58
N ASP A 38 -10.14 5.97 0.57
CA ASP A 38 -10.89 5.71 -0.66
C ASP A 38 -11.38 6.99 -1.36
N LEU A 39 -11.72 8.02 -0.59
CA LEU A 39 -12.24 9.29 -1.09
C LEU A 39 -11.13 10.33 -1.39
N TYR A 40 -10.01 10.20 -0.68
CA TYR A 40 -8.85 11.07 -0.78
C TYR A 40 -7.60 10.20 -0.98
N PRO A 41 -7.47 9.54 -2.14
CA PRO A 41 -6.26 8.80 -2.48
C PRO A 41 -5.06 9.73 -2.43
N ASP A 42 -3.93 9.24 -1.91
CA ASP A 42 -2.71 10.00 -1.88
C ASP A 42 -2.23 10.20 -3.33
N PRO A 43 -2.13 11.45 -3.82
CA PRO A 43 -1.65 11.70 -5.18
C PRO A 43 -0.21 11.22 -5.42
N PHE A 44 0.56 10.94 -4.35
CA PHE A 44 1.90 10.38 -4.43
C PHE A 44 1.92 8.84 -4.41
N ASP A 45 0.87 8.15 -3.91
CA ASP A 45 0.75 6.70 -4.05
C ASP A 45 0.52 6.34 -5.53
N ASP A 46 -0.28 7.14 -6.26
CA ASP A 46 -0.62 6.85 -7.65
C ASP A 46 0.59 6.90 -8.60
N GLU A 47 1.51 7.86 -8.44
CA GLU A 47 2.66 7.99 -9.34
C GLU A 47 3.69 6.86 -9.15
N ASP A 48 3.99 6.50 -7.90
CA ASP A 48 4.93 5.42 -7.59
C ASP A 48 4.34 4.05 -7.96
N ASP A 49 3.05 3.82 -7.72
CA ASP A 49 2.36 2.60 -8.12
C ASP A 49 2.29 2.46 -9.64
N LEU A 50 1.98 3.54 -10.36
CA LEU A 50 2.01 3.55 -11.83
C LEU A 50 3.41 3.24 -12.36
N ALA A 51 4.45 3.87 -11.80
CA ALA A 51 5.83 3.61 -12.20
C ALA A 51 6.25 2.16 -11.93
N ALA A 52 5.82 1.57 -10.81
CA ALA A 52 6.09 0.17 -10.49
C ALA A 52 5.39 -0.80 -11.46
N ILE A 53 4.13 -0.51 -11.83
CA ILE A 53 3.38 -1.29 -12.82
C ILE A 53 4.02 -1.18 -14.20
N GLU A 54 4.39 0.03 -14.65
CA GLU A 54 5.08 0.24 -15.92
C GLU A 54 6.41 -0.52 -15.98
N ALA A 55 7.21 -0.46 -14.92
CA ALA A 55 8.47 -1.20 -14.83
C ALA A 55 8.24 -2.72 -14.94
N ALA A 56 7.21 -3.26 -14.27
CA ALA A 56 6.89 -4.68 -14.35
C ALA A 56 6.44 -5.11 -15.75
N LEU A 57 5.70 -4.27 -16.48
CA LEU A 57 5.30 -4.52 -17.86
C LEU A 57 6.50 -4.49 -18.81
N ASP A 58 7.39 -3.51 -18.64
CA ASP A 58 8.65 -3.40 -19.38
C ASP A 58 9.52 -4.64 -19.22
N ASP A 59 9.59 -5.19 -18.01
CA ASP A 59 10.33 -6.43 -17.73
C ASP A 59 9.71 -7.62 -18.48
N VAL A 60 8.38 -7.73 -18.48
CA VAL A 60 7.67 -8.79 -19.23
C VAL A 60 7.93 -8.67 -20.73
N ASP A 61 7.86 -7.47 -21.30
CA ASP A 61 8.11 -7.21 -22.72
C ASP A 61 9.57 -7.52 -23.12
N ARG A 62 10.52 -7.27 -22.23
CA ARG A 62 11.94 -7.66 -22.39
C ARG A 62 12.18 -9.16 -22.19
N GLY A 63 11.14 -9.93 -21.86
CA GLY A 63 11.23 -11.36 -21.59
C GLY A 63 11.88 -11.70 -20.25
N ILE A 64 12.05 -10.71 -19.37
CA ILE A 64 12.48 -10.91 -17.99
C ILE A 64 11.34 -11.61 -17.27
N LYS A 65 11.63 -12.80 -16.76
CA LYS A 65 10.70 -13.56 -15.93
C LYS A 65 11.23 -13.57 -14.52
N GLY A 66 10.34 -13.38 -13.55
CA GLY A 66 10.66 -13.61 -12.15
C GLY A 66 11.17 -15.04 -11.92
N ILE A 67 11.88 -15.23 -10.82
CA ILE A 67 12.31 -16.55 -10.36
C ILE A 67 11.18 -17.22 -9.56
N SER A 68 11.23 -18.55 -9.47
CA SER A 68 10.26 -19.27 -8.63
C SER A 68 10.43 -18.88 -7.16
N PHE A 69 9.34 -18.95 -6.39
CA PHE A 69 9.40 -18.68 -4.94
C PHE A 69 10.47 -19.52 -4.23
N LYS A 70 10.61 -20.81 -4.56
CA LYS A 70 11.63 -21.69 -3.98
C LYS A 70 13.06 -21.24 -4.31
N GLU A 71 13.26 -20.70 -5.50
CA GLU A 71 14.54 -20.18 -5.94
C GLU A 71 14.88 -18.88 -5.20
N SER A 72 13.91 -17.98 -5.08
CA SER A 72 14.04 -16.73 -4.32
C SER A 72 14.32 -16.99 -2.84
N ASP A 73 13.56 -17.89 -2.20
CA ASP A 73 13.76 -18.29 -0.80
C ASP A 73 15.17 -18.85 -0.58
N ARG A 74 15.67 -19.68 -1.50
CA ARG A 74 17.05 -20.19 -1.42
C ARG A 74 18.07 -19.05 -1.51
N GLN A 75 17.95 -18.15 -2.47
CA GLN A 75 18.89 -17.04 -2.67
C GLN A 75 18.95 -16.11 -1.45
N ILE A 76 17.80 -15.74 -0.91
CA ILE A 76 17.71 -14.90 0.29
C ILE A 76 18.35 -15.62 1.48
N ARG A 77 18.10 -16.91 1.66
CA ARG A 77 18.73 -17.66 2.77
C ARG A 77 20.24 -17.74 2.63
N GLU A 78 20.76 -17.92 1.42
CA GLU A 78 22.20 -17.92 1.14
C GLU A 78 22.83 -16.55 1.41
N GLU A 79 22.20 -15.47 0.95
CA GLU A 79 22.67 -14.09 1.13
C GLU A 79 22.74 -13.69 2.61
N PHE A 80 21.70 -14.05 3.38
CA PHE A 80 21.58 -13.68 4.80
C PHE A 80 21.99 -14.79 5.77
N ASN A 81 22.58 -15.88 5.29
CA ASN A 81 23.05 -17.03 6.07
C ASN A 81 21.96 -17.63 7.01
N LEU A 82 20.74 -17.74 6.51
CA LEU A 82 19.57 -18.24 7.23
C LEU A 82 19.49 -19.78 7.16
N PRO A 83 18.98 -20.46 8.20
CA PRO A 83 18.83 -21.92 8.20
C PRO A 83 17.82 -22.39 7.14
N ALA A 84 17.91 -23.65 6.73
CA ALA A 84 16.95 -24.25 5.81
C ALA A 84 15.51 -24.25 6.38
N PRO A 85 14.48 -24.18 5.53
CA PRO A 85 13.08 -24.19 5.98
C PRO A 85 12.73 -25.52 6.66
N ASP A 86 11.96 -25.43 7.75
CA ASP A 86 11.49 -26.59 8.52
C ASP A 86 10.51 -27.41 7.67
N LYS A 87 10.67 -28.73 7.62
CA LYS A 87 9.79 -29.61 6.83
C LYS A 87 8.51 -29.88 7.65
N ARG A 88 7.53 -28.98 7.57
CA ARG A 88 6.20 -29.19 8.15
C ARG A 88 5.13 -29.34 7.07
#